data_AF-A0A272ER90-F1
#
_entry.id   AF-A0A272ER90-F1
#
_cell.length_a   1.000
_cell.length_b   1.000
_cell.length_c   1.000
_cell.angle_alpha   90.00
_cell.angle_beta   90.00
_cell.angle_gamma   90.00
#
_symmetry.space_group_name_H-M   'P 1'
#
loop_
_entity.id
_entity.type
_entity.pdbx_description
1 polymer ?
#
loop_
_entity_poly.entity_id
_entity_poly.type
_entity_poly.pdbx_seq_one_letter_code
_entity_poly.pdbx_strand_id
1 'polypeptide(L)' 'MRGEYPAIKRFCAEMLAALPSISIDQISLRRESAETSTVEAQLSLSMWQRGEKPLLAGVRP' A
#
# COMPACT_ATOMS: atom_id res chain seq x y z
N MET A 1 -3.33 -0.90 -10.15
CA MET A 1 -2.16 -1.33 -10.95
C MET A 1 -2.58 -2.41 -11.94
N ARG A 2 -1.88 -2.58 -13.05
CA ARG A 2 -2.15 -3.65 -14.03
C ARG A 2 -0.88 -4.42 -14.31
N GLY A 3 -1.00 -5.73 -14.48
CA GLY A 3 0.12 -6.60 -14.78
C GLY A 3 -0.22 -8.06 -14.56
N GLU A 4 0.77 -8.93 -14.68
CA GLU A 4 0.58 -10.34 -14.34
C GLU A 4 0.53 -10.55 -12.83
N TYR A 5 -0.22 -11.57 -12.40
CA TYR A 5 -0.34 -11.91 -10.98
C TYR A 5 1.01 -12.07 -10.25
N PRO A 6 2.04 -12.75 -10.83
CA PRO A 6 3.34 -12.85 -10.18
C PRO A 6 4.04 -11.50 -9.98
N ALA A 7 3.87 -10.55 -10.91
CA ALA A 7 4.47 -9.22 -10.81
C ALA A 7 3.81 -8.40 -9.69
N ILE A 8 2.48 -8.45 -9.60
CA ILE A 8 1.71 -7.79 -8.53
C ILE A 8 2.11 -8.35 -7.15
N LYS A 9 2.28 -9.67 -7.04
CA LYS A 9 2.73 -10.32 -5.81
C LYS A 9 4.11 -9.83 -5.38
N ARG A 10 5.07 -9.76 -6.31
CA ARG A 10 6.44 -9.26 -6.02
C ARG A 10 6.40 -7.82 -5.55
N PHE A 11 5.65 -6.97 -6.26
CA PHE A 11 5.48 -5.56 -5.88
C PHE A 11 4.96 -5.42 -4.45
N CYS A 12 3.90 -6.15 -4.06
CA CYS A 12 3.37 -6.06 -2.69
C CYS A 12 4.40 -6.50 -1.65
N ALA A 13 5.17 -7.55 -1.92
CA ALA A 13 6.20 -8.03 -1.01
C ALA A 13 7.35 -7.01 -0.85
N GLU A 14 7.83 -6.45 -1.96
CA GLU A 14 8.88 -5.42 -1.96
C GLU A 14 8.41 -4.14 -1.25
N MET A 15 7.17 -3.71 -1.49
CA MET A 15 6.58 -2.54 -0.83
C MET A 15 6.50 -2.71 0.68
N LEU A 16 5.98 -3.85 1.16
CA LEU A 16 5.88 -4.15 2.59
C LEU A 16 7.25 -4.28 3.25
N ALA A 17 8.26 -4.80 2.54
CA ALA A 17 9.63 -4.88 3.04
C ALA A 17 10.29 -3.49 3.13
N ALA A 18 10.02 -2.61 2.16
CA ALA A 18 10.61 -1.27 2.12
C ALA A 18 9.95 -0.29 3.10
N LEU A 19 8.64 -0.44 3.36
CA LEU A 19 7.84 0.51 4.14
C LEU A 19 7.12 -0.22 5.29
N PRO A 20 7.80 -0.47 6.42
CA PRO A 20 7.23 -1.22 7.55
C PRO A 20 6.07 -0.49 8.25
N SER A 21 5.88 0.81 7.96
CA SER A 21 4.76 1.61 8.45
C SER A 21 3.47 1.44 7.64
N ILE A 22 3.48 0.67 6.55
CA ILE A 22 2.32 0.44 5.69
C ILE A 22 1.74 -0.96 5.96
N SER A 23 0.41 -1.05 6.04
CA SER A 23 -0.35 -2.30 5.95
C SER A 23 -1.14 -2.37 4.65
N ILE A 24 -1.34 -3.58 4.15
CA ILE A 24 -2.32 -3.85 3.09
C ILE A 24 -3.59 -4.34 3.77
N ASP A 25 -4.66 -3.57 3.66
CA ASP A 25 -5.94 -3.90 4.30
C ASP A 25 -6.81 -4.73 3.36
N GLN A 26 -6.74 -4.45 2.06
CA GLN A 26 -7.50 -5.17 1.04
C GLN A 26 -6.73 -5.24 -0.29
N ILE A 27 -6.85 -6.38 -0.97
CA ILE A 27 -6.40 -6.59 -2.34
C ILE A 27 -7.60 -7.10 -3.15
N SER A 28 -8.00 -6.34 -4.16
CA SER A 28 -9.02 -6.74 -5.13
C SER A 28 -8.35 -7.00 -6.47
N LEU A 29 -8.59 -8.17 -7.06
CA LEU A 29 -8.05 -8.57 -8.35
C LEU A 29 -9.18 -8.79 -9.34
N ARG A 30 -9.11 -8.13 -10.49
CA ARG A 30 -10.05 -8.30 -11.59
C ARG A 30 -9.29 -8.72 -12.83
N ARG A 31 -9.67 -9.87 -13.41
CA ARG A 31 -9.13 -10.30 -14.70
C ARG A 31 -9.79 -9.47 -15.81
N GLU A 32 -8.97 -8.90 -16.68
CA GLU A 32 -9.44 -8.01 -17.76
C GLU A 32 -10.04 -8.80 -18.92
N SER A 33 -9.39 -9.91 -19.29
CA SER A 33 -9.87 -10.87 -20.30
C SER A 33 -9.46 -12.30 -19.94
N ALA A 34 -10.24 -13.30 -20.35
CA ALA A 34 -9.90 -14.71 -20.18
C ALA A 34 -8.69 -15.14 -21.03
N GLU A 35 -8.37 -14.39 -22.08
CA GLU A 35 -7.32 -14.72 -23.05
C GLU A 35 -5.94 -14.20 -22.63
N THR A 36 -5.89 -13.26 -21.69
CA THR A 36 -4.64 -12.63 -21.24
C THR A 36 -4.38 -12.93 -19.77
N SER A 37 -3.12 -13.20 -19.43
CA SER A 37 -2.66 -13.41 -18.04
C SER A 37 -2.62 -12.11 -17.21
N THR A 38 -3.02 -10.98 -17.79
CA THR A 38 -3.06 -9.67 -17.16
C THR A 38 -4.26 -9.55 -16.23
N VAL A 39 -4.02 -9.02 -15.05
CA VAL A 39 -5.04 -8.67 -14.08
C VAL A 39 -4.87 -7.22 -13.63
N GLU A 40 -5.99 -6.59 -13.33
CA GLU A 40 -6.04 -5.31 -12.65
C GLU A 40 -6.12 -5.57 -11.14
N ALA A 41 -5.19 -4.99 -10.38
CA ALA A 41 -5.17 -5.05 -8.93
C ALA A 41 -5.45 -3.68 -8.33
N GLN A 42 -6.38 -3.63 -7.39
CA GLN A 42 -6.67 -2.48 -6.55
C GLN A 42 -6.26 -2.82 -5.11
N LEU A 43 -5.47 -1.95 -4.50
CA LEU A 43 -4.99 -2.10 -3.13
C LEU A 43 -5.59 -1.00 -2.26
N SER A 44 -6.06 -1.37 -1.08
CA SER A 44 -6.33 -0.45 0.01
C SER A 44 -5.21 -0.56 1.04
N LEU A 45 -4.59 0.58 1.36
CA LEU A 45 -3.41 0.65 2.22
C LEU A 45 -3.68 1.60 3.38
N SER A 46 -3.23 1.22 4.57
CA SER A 46 -3.14 2.12 5.72
C SER A 46 -1.68 2.41 6.01
N MET A 47 -1.37 3.65 6.40
CA MET A 47 -0.02 4.09 6.72
C MET A 47 0.01 4.73 8.10
N TRP A 48 0.90 4.23 8.95
CA TRP A 48 1.12 4.78 10.28
C TRP A 48 2.29 5.74 10.29
N GLN A 49 1.98 7.02 10.44
CA GLN A 49 2.99 8.03 10.71
C GLN A 49 3.02 8.32 12.20
N ARG A 50 4.23 8.29 12.77
CA ARG A 50 4.42 8.79 14.13
C ARG A 50 4.22 10.30 14.06
N GLY A 51 3.05 10.77 14.50
CA GLY A 51 2.77 12.19 14.57
C GLY A 51 3.87 12.88 15.37
N GLU A 52 4.55 13.86 14.76
CA GLU A 52 5.34 14.80 15.53
C GLU A 52 4.40 15.46 16.50
N LYS A 53 4.65 15.25 17.80
CA LYS A 53 3.93 15.93 18.86
C LYS A 53 4.10 17.42 18.58
N PRO A 54 3.04 18.21 18.32
CA PRO A 54 3.22 19.64 18.18
C PRO A 54 3.88 20.10 19.47
N LEU A 55 5.08 20.65 19.36
CA LEU A 55 5.70 21.37 20.45
C LEU A 55 4.67 22.44 20.80
N LEU A 56 3.99 22.26 21.94
CA LEU A 56 3.20 23.31 22.57
C LEU A 56 4.21 24.45 22.78
N ALA A 57 4.28 25.36 21.81
CA ALA A 57 5.11 26.53 21.86
C ALA A 57 4.74 27.23 23.15
N GLY A 58 5.72 27.35 24.03
CA GLY A 58 5.52 27.69 25.42
C GLY A 58 4.65 28.94 25.56
N VAL A 59 3.43 28.73 26.06
CA VAL A 59 2.69 29.78 26.74
C VAL A 59 3.00 29.62 28.22
N ARG A 60 3.93 30.44 28.69
CA ARG A 60 4.08 30.83 30.09
C ARG A 60 4.48 32.31 30.13
N PRO A 61 4.12 33.08 31.16
CA PRO A 61 2.89 33.11 31.96
C PRO A 61 1.93 34.24 31.56
#